data_AF-A0A852GJR0-F1
#
_entry.id   AF-A0A852GJR0-F1
#
_cell.length_a   1.000
_cell.length_b   1.000
_cell.length_c   1.000
_cell.angle_alpha   90.00
_cell.angle_beta   90.00
_cell.angle_gamma   90.00
#
_symmetry.space_group_name_H-M   'P 1'
#
loop_
_entity.id
_entity.type
_entity.pdbx_description
1 polymer ?
#
loop_
_entity_poly.entity_id
_entity_poly.type
_entity_poly.pdbx_seq_one_letter_code
_entity_poly.pdbx_strand_id
1 'polypeptide(L)'
;AVIGPPDVKVKSDSGSLHVDFIGPFTEHEHDKWSLKQYYGSWNYRILYWKKDSNKEVTHIDSKHNSEVLSQLEPWTIYCIQVQAVIPEWNKAGKLSEELCEQTTHNGVTPVWLIVTVLIGSMLVVVISVPVCFFSFLYLYRLTKHVFCPSYIFPQHLKEFLSKPPSGSQLFSPLPQEEHLFYDKLTVVSEEPKNHSDETGDEASKTTEHLQDSEQEDSDS
;
A
#
# COMPACT_ATOMS: atom_id res chain seq x y z
N ALA A 1 14.49 17.74 55.63
CA ALA A 1 14.05 16.56 54.86
C ALA A 1 14.11 16.87 53.37
N VAL A 2 14.54 15.89 52.58
CA VAL A 2 14.55 15.93 51.12
C VAL A 2 13.19 15.40 50.63
N ILE A 3 12.56 16.12 49.71
CA ILE A 3 11.28 15.72 49.11
C ILE A 3 11.60 14.80 47.94
N GLY A 4 11.11 13.56 48.00
CA GLY A 4 11.29 12.60 46.93
C GLY A 4 10.49 12.96 45.68
N PRO A 5 10.73 12.25 44.57
CA PRO A 5 10.00 12.47 43.34
C PRO A 5 8.52 12.10 43.48
N PRO A 6 7.61 12.76 42.73
CA PRO A 6 6.28 12.25 42.53
C PRO A 6 6.28 11.04 41.58
N ASP A 7 5.35 10.12 41.79
CA ASP A 7 4.98 9.09 40.82
C ASP A 7 4.12 9.74 39.72
N VAL A 8 4.40 9.42 38.46
CA VAL A 8 3.84 10.09 37.29
C VAL A 8 3.27 9.06 36.33
N LYS A 9 2.05 9.29 35.86
CA LYS A 9 1.41 8.46 34.84
C LYS A 9 1.00 9.33 33.68
N VAL A 10 1.47 8.99 32.49
CA VAL A 10 1.16 9.71 31.26
C VAL A 10 0.27 8.83 30.40
N LYS A 11 -0.77 9.42 29.81
CA LYS A 11 -1.61 8.79 28.79
C LYS A 11 -1.88 9.74 27.66
N SER A 12 -1.72 9.26 26.43
CA SER A 12 -2.16 10.03 25.26
C SER A 12 -3.64 9.83 24.99
N ASP A 13 -4.35 10.94 24.80
CA ASP A 13 -5.74 10.95 24.35
C ASP A 13 -5.99 12.12 23.39
N SER A 14 -6.54 11.81 22.21
CA SER A 14 -7.00 12.79 21.22
C SER A 14 -5.97 13.88 20.86
N GLY A 15 -4.68 13.53 20.79
CA GLY A 15 -3.59 14.49 20.51
C GLY A 15 -3.07 15.28 21.71
N SER A 16 -3.61 15.01 22.89
CA SER A 16 -3.17 15.58 24.16
C SER A 16 -2.51 14.52 25.04
N LEU A 17 -1.63 14.95 25.95
CA LEU A 17 -1.10 14.09 27.01
C LEU A 17 -1.76 14.44 28.34
N HIS A 18 -2.49 13.48 28.90
CA HIS A 18 -2.99 13.52 30.26
C HIS A 18 -1.88 13.05 31.19
N VAL A 19 -1.47 13.91 32.12
CA VAL A 19 -0.43 13.61 33.09
C VAL A 19 -1.04 13.62 34.48
N ASP A 20 -1.04 12.47 35.13
CA ASP A 20 -1.50 12.28 36.51
C ASP A 20 -0.30 12.17 37.45
N PHE A 21 -0.37 12.84 38.60
CA PHE A 21 0.70 12.91 39.59
C PHE A 21 0.24 12.34 40.94
N ILE A 22 1.10 11.55 41.58
CA ILE A 22 0.87 10.98 42.90
C ILE A 22 2.10 11.21 43.78
N GLY A 23 1.92 11.71 44.99
CA GLY A 23 3.02 12.01 45.91
C GLY A 23 3.08 13.50 46.24
N PRO A 24 4.28 14.10 46.46
CA PRO A 24 5.58 13.43 46.56
C PRO A 24 5.66 12.48 47.77
N PHE A 25 6.65 11.59 47.79
CA PHE A 25 6.92 10.69 48.92
C PHE A 25 8.25 11.06 49.59
N THR A 26 8.38 10.81 50.90
CA THR A 26 9.67 10.92 51.59
C THR A 26 10.46 9.63 51.41
N GLU A 27 11.78 9.74 51.25
CA GLU A 27 12.71 8.60 51.13
C GLU A 27 12.75 7.72 52.40
N HIS A 28 12.20 8.20 53.51
CA HIS A 28 12.05 7.42 54.75
C HIS A 28 10.61 6.90 54.82
N GLU A 29 10.45 5.61 54.55
CA GLU A 29 9.17 4.90 54.40
C GLU A 29 8.34 4.81 55.70
N HIS A 30 8.96 5.04 56.86
CA HIS A 30 8.33 4.77 58.15
C HIS A 30 7.26 5.78 58.57
N ASP A 31 7.30 7.02 58.04
CA ASP A 31 6.29 8.03 58.30
C ASP A 31 5.70 8.57 56.99
N LYS A 32 4.79 7.80 56.39
CA LYS A 32 3.90 8.28 55.31
C LYS A 32 2.94 9.40 55.77
N TRP A 33 3.01 9.77 57.05
CA TRP A 33 2.27 10.88 57.66
C TRP A 33 2.55 12.19 56.91
N SER A 34 1.49 12.64 56.23
CA SER A 34 1.19 13.95 55.68
C SER A 34 2.36 14.92 55.40
N LEU A 35 3.15 14.67 54.35
CA LEU A 35 3.88 15.76 53.67
C LEU A 35 2.96 16.97 53.45
N LYS A 36 1.67 16.74 53.17
CA LYS A 36 0.63 17.77 53.02
C LYS A 36 0.37 18.59 54.28
N GLN A 37 0.56 18.03 55.47
CA GLN A 37 0.34 18.75 56.72
C GLN A 37 1.63 19.27 57.36
N TYR A 38 2.81 18.82 56.89
CA TYR A 38 4.09 19.45 57.21
C TYR A 38 4.43 20.63 56.28
N TYR A 39 4.23 20.46 54.97
CA TYR A 39 4.60 21.45 53.94
C TYR A 39 3.44 22.30 53.45
N GLY A 40 2.20 22.01 53.89
CA GLY A 40 1.01 22.73 53.46
C GLY A 40 0.68 22.45 51.99
N SER A 41 0.58 23.53 51.21
CA SER A 41 0.28 23.45 49.78
C SER A 41 1.55 23.42 48.93
N TRP A 42 1.54 22.59 47.89
CA TRP A 42 2.60 22.56 46.89
C TRP A 42 1.99 22.62 45.49
N ASN A 43 2.83 22.94 44.53
CA ASN A 43 2.53 22.88 43.11
C ASN A 43 3.40 21.79 42.48
N TYR A 44 2.93 21.22 41.37
CA TYR A 44 3.75 20.39 40.51
C TYR A 44 4.28 21.24 39.37
N ARG A 45 5.58 21.18 39.13
CA ARG A 45 6.19 21.72 37.93
C ARG A 45 6.38 20.58 36.95
N ILE A 46 5.66 20.65 35.85
CA ILE A 46 5.74 19.73 34.73
C ILE A 46 6.74 20.33 33.75
N LEU A 47 7.76 19.56 33.39
CA LEU A 47 8.72 19.88 32.34
C LEU A 47 8.48 18.92 31.18
N TYR A 48 8.37 19.45 29.97
CA TYR A 48 8.14 18.62 28.79
C TYR A 48 8.89 19.15 27.56
N TRP A 49 9.32 18.22 26.71
CA TRP A 49 10.04 18.51 25.48
C TRP A 49 9.79 17.40 24.45
N LYS A 50 10.00 17.74 23.18
CA LYS A 50 9.97 16.76 22.08
C LYS A 50 11.30 16.00 22.05
N LYS A 51 11.27 14.67 22.03
CA LYS A 51 12.45 13.80 22.17
C LYS A 51 13.58 14.13 21.19
N ASP A 52 13.23 14.37 19.92
CA ASP A 52 14.21 14.63 18.84
C ASP A 52 14.46 16.11 18.60
N SER A 53 14.00 16.98 19.50
CA SER A 53 14.09 18.42 19.33
C SER A 53 15.15 19.00 20.27
N ASN A 54 16.14 19.69 19.72
CA ASN A 54 17.05 20.56 20.48
C ASN A 54 16.35 21.83 21.02
N LYS A 55 15.02 21.80 21.17
CA LYS A 55 14.22 22.94 21.64
C LYS A 55 14.32 23.05 23.16
N GLU A 56 14.08 24.25 23.65
CA GLU A 56 14.02 24.60 25.06
C GLU A 56 12.93 23.81 25.80
N VAL A 57 13.26 23.33 27.00
CA VAL A 57 12.33 22.60 27.87
C VAL A 57 11.21 23.55 28.29
N THR A 58 9.97 23.20 27.94
CA THR A 58 8.81 23.99 28.35
C THR A 58 8.36 23.53 29.73
N HIS A 59 7.89 24.46 30.57
CA HIS A 59 7.37 24.12 31.89
C HIS A 59 6.02 24.75 32.17
N ILE A 60 5.20 24.03 32.93
CA ILE A 60 3.88 24.46 33.42
C ILE A 60 3.80 24.10 34.90
N ASP A 61 3.30 25.03 35.72
CA ASP A 61 3.07 24.79 37.13
C ASP A 61 1.56 24.52 37.35
N SER A 62 1.22 23.37 37.92
CA SER A 62 -0.14 22.97 38.25
C SER A 62 -0.32 22.80 39.76
N LYS A 63 -1.46 23.23 40.29
CA LYS A 63 -1.86 22.99 41.69
C LYS A 63 -2.62 21.68 41.87
N HIS A 64 -2.99 21.06 40.76
CA HIS A 64 -3.82 19.87 40.74
C HIS A 64 -2.95 18.62 40.61
N ASN A 65 -3.53 17.47 40.94
CA ASN A 65 -2.87 16.18 40.78
C ASN A 65 -2.94 15.66 39.34
N SER A 66 -3.44 16.45 38.40
CA SER A 66 -3.46 16.13 36.99
C SER A 66 -3.38 17.39 36.14
N GLU A 67 -2.82 17.26 34.94
CA GLU A 67 -2.70 18.33 33.94
C GLU A 67 -2.87 17.77 32.52
N VAL A 68 -3.42 18.57 31.61
CA VAL A 68 -3.63 18.16 30.21
C VAL A 68 -2.80 19.02 29.26
N LEU A 69 -1.83 18.38 28.61
CA LEU A 69 -0.98 19.02 27.60
C LEU A 69 -1.66 18.92 26.23
N SER A 70 -2.41 19.97 25.84
CA SER A 70 -3.28 19.97 24.65
C SER A 70 -2.67 20.56 23.38
N GLN A 71 -1.53 21.27 23.47
CA GLN A 71 -0.89 21.94 22.33
C GLN A 71 0.33 21.16 21.83
N LEU A 72 0.14 19.86 21.61
CA LEU A 72 1.20 18.96 21.16
C LEU A 72 1.01 18.59 19.69
N GLU A 73 2.14 18.36 19.02
CA GLU A 73 2.14 17.82 17.66
C GLU A 73 1.62 16.37 17.69
N PRO A 74 0.75 15.93 16.75
CA PRO A 74 0.31 14.54 16.67
C PRO A 74 1.47 13.62 16.29
N TRP A 75 1.36 12.33 16.63
CA TRP A 75 2.32 11.28 16.27
C TRP A 75 3.76 11.54 16.71
N THR A 76 3.94 12.40 17.71
CA THR A 76 5.24 12.91 18.13
C THR A 76 5.54 12.43 19.55
N ILE A 77 6.78 12.00 19.78
CA ILE A 77 7.21 11.54 21.10
C ILE A 77 7.59 12.75 21.95
N TYR A 78 6.90 12.92 23.07
CA TYR A 78 7.22 13.91 24.09
C TYR A 78 7.69 13.20 25.35
N CYS A 79 8.74 13.74 25.95
CA CYS A 79 9.27 13.29 27.23
C CYS A 79 8.91 14.30 28.31
N ILE A 80 8.55 13.78 29.49
CA ILE A 80 7.98 14.55 30.59
C ILE A 80 8.71 14.20 31.88
N GLN A 81 9.01 15.22 32.67
CA GLN A 81 9.48 15.11 34.04
C GLN A 81 8.67 16.01 34.95
N VAL A 82 8.46 15.58 36.19
CA VAL A 82 7.65 16.33 37.16
C VAL A 82 8.42 16.46 38.46
N GLN A 83 8.37 17.64 39.07
CA GLN A 83 8.89 17.87 40.41
C GLN A 83 7.87 18.61 41.27
N ALA A 84 7.85 18.33 42.57
CA ALA A 84 7.05 19.10 43.52
C ALA A 84 7.79 20.40 43.88
N VAL A 85 7.08 21.52 43.90
CA VAL A 85 7.59 22.84 44.28
C VAL A 85 6.73 23.40 45.40
N ILE A 86 7.37 23.84 46.49
CA ILE A 86 6.73 24.48 47.63
C ILE A 86 7.14 25.96 47.60
N PRO A 87 6.28 26.85 47.08
CA PRO A 87 6.62 28.26 46.92
C PRO A 87 6.89 28.95 48.25
N GLU A 88 6.11 28.63 49.28
CA GLU A 88 6.22 29.21 50.62
C GLU A 88 7.62 29.04 51.25
N TRP A 89 8.31 27.96 50.90
CA TRP A 89 9.63 27.59 51.43
C TRP A 89 10.75 27.74 50.41
N ASN A 90 10.44 28.15 49.17
CA ASN A 90 11.35 28.14 48.02
C ASN A 90 12.09 26.79 47.88
N LYS A 91 11.38 25.67 48.07
CA LYS A 91 11.94 24.32 47.96
C LYS A 91 11.38 23.60 46.75
N ALA A 92 12.25 22.97 45.98
CA ALA A 92 11.90 21.99 44.96
C ALA A 92 12.30 20.59 45.41
N GLY A 93 11.46 19.61 45.12
CA GLY A 93 11.75 18.19 45.32
C GLY A 93 12.61 17.62 44.20
N LYS A 94 12.95 16.34 44.34
CA LYS A 94 13.62 15.58 43.28
C LYS A 94 12.71 15.48 42.04
N LEU A 95 13.32 15.48 40.86
CA LEU A 95 12.64 15.20 39.59
C LEU A 95 12.21 13.73 39.54
N SER A 96 11.03 13.49 38.99
CA SER A 96 10.58 12.15 38.62
C SER A 96 11.48 11.52 37.58
N GLU A 97 11.30 10.23 37.36
CA GLU A 97 11.79 9.57 36.16
C GLU A 97 11.26 10.29 34.90
N GLU A 98 12.03 10.21 33.82
CA GLU A 98 11.61 10.68 32.51
C GLU A 98 10.66 9.68 31.89
N LEU A 99 9.41 10.10 31.65
CA LEU A 99 8.43 9.29 30.92
C LEU A 99 8.23 9.88 29.54
N CYS A 100 8.47 9.07 28.52
CA CYS A 100 8.23 9.44 27.13
C CYS A 100 7.01 8.72 26.58
N GLU A 101 6.06 9.47 26.04
CA GLU A 101 4.84 8.95 25.44
C GLU A 101 4.65 9.55 24.04
N GLN A 102 4.11 8.76 23.12
CA GLN A 102 3.78 9.23 21.79
C GLN A 102 2.36 9.81 21.77
N THR A 103 2.21 11.03 21.24
CA THR A 103 0.89 11.63 21.05
C THR A 103 0.09 10.89 19.99
N THR A 104 -1.20 10.71 20.26
CA THR A 104 -2.17 10.10 19.34
C THR A 104 -2.60 11.09 18.26
N HIS A 105 -3.35 10.60 17.28
CA HIS A 105 -4.04 11.46 16.32
C HIS A 105 -4.91 12.50 17.05
N ASN A 106 -4.87 13.76 16.60
CA ASN A 106 -5.52 14.91 17.24
C ASN A 106 -7.07 14.89 17.27
N GLY A 107 -7.72 13.73 17.08
CA GLY A 107 -9.17 13.63 16.88
C GLY A 107 -9.68 14.34 15.61
N VAL A 108 -8.90 15.27 15.06
CA VAL A 108 -9.15 16.07 13.88
C VAL A 108 -8.28 15.53 12.75
N THR A 109 -8.91 14.88 11.78
CA THR A 109 -8.24 14.41 10.58
C THR A 109 -7.64 15.61 9.85
N PRO A 110 -6.32 15.64 9.58
CA PRO A 110 -5.72 16.79 8.92
C PRO A 110 -6.36 16.97 7.54
N VAL A 111 -6.74 18.21 7.22
CA VAL A 111 -7.46 18.55 5.98
C VAL A 111 -6.73 18.05 4.74
N TRP A 112 -5.39 18.08 4.75
CA TRP A 112 -4.57 17.55 3.66
C TRP A 112 -4.84 16.05 3.40
N LEU A 113 -5.01 15.22 4.43
CA LEU A 113 -5.37 13.81 4.23
C LEU A 113 -6.73 13.67 3.54
N ILE A 114 -7.73 14.44 3.95
CA ILE A 114 -9.07 14.42 3.31
C ILE A 114 -8.94 14.80 1.84
N VAL A 115 -8.21 15.87 1.53
CA VAL A 115 -7.99 16.35 0.16
C VAL A 115 -7.25 15.31 -0.67
N THR A 116 -6.16 14.72 -0.16
CA THR A 116 -5.40 13.68 -0.89
C THR A 116 -6.23 12.44 -1.18
N VAL A 117 -7.05 11.97 -0.24
CA VAL A 117 -7.93 10.80 -0.44
C VAL A 117 -9.01 11.09 -1.47
N LEU A 118 -9.64 12.27 -1.43
CA LEU A 118 -10.66 12.67 -2.40
C LEU A 118 -10.08 12.78 -3.82
N ILE A 119 -8.92 13.43 -3.96
CA ILE A 119 -8.24 13.58 -5.25
C ILE A 119 -7.79 12.22 -5.77
N GLY A 120 -7.19 11.38 -4.92
CA GLY A 120 -6.75 10.03 -5.27
C GLY A 120 -7.92 9.16 -5.74
N SER A 121 -9.03 9.16 -5.02
CA SER A 121 -10.25 8.44 -5.40
C SER A 121 -10.80 8.92 -6.75
N MET A 122 -10.91 10.23 -6.95
CA MET A 122 -11.36 10.79 -8.24
C MET A 122 -10.45 10.40 -9.40
N LEU A 123 -9.13 10.42 -9.20
CA LEU A 123 -8.17 10.01 -10.22
C LEU A 123 -8.31 8.53 -10.59
N VAL A 124 -8.49 7.66 -9.60
CA VAL A 124 -8.71 6.22 -9.83
C VAL A 124 -9.98 5.98 -10.64
N VAL A 125 -11.08 6.69 -10.33
CA VAL A 125 -12.33 6.59 -11.11
C VAL A 125 -12.12 7.09 -12.54
N VAL A 126 -11.47 8.24 -12.72
CA VAL A 126 -11.21 8.84 -14.04
C VAL A 126 -10.31 7.95 -14.91
N ILE A 127 -9.39 7.18 -14.33
CA ILE A 127 -8.54 6.24 -15.08
C ILE A 127 -9.24 4.89 -15.30
N SER A 128 -9.94 4.37 -14.29
CA SER A 128 -10.58 3.05 -14.39
C SER A 128 -11.72 3.01 -15.39
N VAL A 129 -12.57 4.05 -15.45
CA VAL A 129 -13.70 4.13 -16.40
C VAL A 129 -13.25 3.98 -17.87
N PRO A 130 -12.29 4.77 -18.39
CA PRO A 130 -11.83 4.61 -19.77
C PRO A 130 -11.10 3.28 -19.97
N VAL A 131 -10.24 2.84 -19.04
CA VAL A 131 -9.56 1.54 -19.17
C VAL A 131 -10.57 0.39 -19.29
N CYS A 132 -11.59 0.38 -18.44
CA CYS A 132 -12.69 -0.57 -18.52
C CYS A 132 -13.42 -0.45 -19.87
N PHE A 133 -13.80 0.75 -20.28
CA PHE A 133 -14.50 0.99 -21.55
C PHE A 133 -13.70 0.52 -22.77
N PHE A 134 -12.42 0.89 -22.86
CA PHE A 134 -11.53 0.46 -23.94
C PHE A 134 -11.29 -1.05 -23.92
N SER A 135 -11.14 -1.66 -22.75
CA SER A 135 -11.01 -3.12 -22.61
C SER A 135 -12.27 -3.85 -23.09
N PHE A 136 -13.46 -3.41 -22.67
CA PHE A 136 -14.72 -3.97 -23.15
C PHE A 136 -14.88 -3.80 -24.66
N LEU A 137 -14.57 -2.62 -25.21
CA LEU A 137 -14.59 -2.39 -26.65
C LEU A 137 -13.59 -3.28 -27.38
N TYR A 138 -12.40 -3.48 -26.82
CA TYR A 138 -11.38 -4.34 -27.38
C TYR A 138 -11.83 -5.80 -27.42
N LEU A 139 -12.37 -6.33 -26.31
CA LEU A 139 -12.92 -7.69 -26.25
C LEU A 139 -14.12 -7.85 -27.20
N TYR A 140 -15.00 -6.85 -27.28
CA TYR A 140 -16.10 -6.84 -28.23
C TYR A 140 -15.60 -6.85 -29.69
N ARG A 141 -14.57 -6.08 -30.01
CA ARG A 141 -13.97 -6.07 -31.35
C ARG A 141 -13.29 -7.39 -31.66
N LEU A 142 -12.53 -7.95 -30.72
CA LEU A 142 -11.86 -9.24 -30.86
C LEU A 142 -12.87 -10.36 -31.11
N THR A 143 -13.92 -10.44 -30.29
CA THR A 143 -15.00 -11.42 -30.49
C THR A 143 -15.70 -11.22 -31.83
N LYS A 144 -16.06 -9.98 -32.20
CA LYS A 144 -16.65 -9.70 -33.51
C LYS A 144 -15.73 -10.13 -34.67
N HIS A 145 -14.43 -9.90 -34.57
CA HIS A 145 -13.46 -10.30 -35.59
C HIS A 145 -13.28 -11.83 -35.70
N VAL A 146 -13.30 -12.55 -34.56
CA VAL A 146 -13.13 -14.00 -34.52
C VAL A 146 -14.40 -14.73 -34.95
N PHE A 147 -15.58 -14.25 -34.54
CA PHE A 147 -16.85 -14.92 -34.82
C PHE A 147 -17.45 -14.57 -36.20
N CYS A 148 -17.07 -13.44 -36.81
CA CYS A 148 -17.54 -13.03 -38.14
C CYS A 148 -16.41 -12.41 -38.98
N PRO A 149 -15.56 -13.20 -39.65
CA PRO A 149 -14.86 -12.68 -40.82
C PRO A 149 -15.94 -12.29 -41.83
N SER A 150 -15.92 -11.06 -42.35
CA SER A 150 -16.81 -10.66 -43.43
C SER A 150 -16.63 -11.61 -44.61
N TYR A 151 -17.50 -12.60 -44.70
CA TYR A 151 -17.58 -13.54 -45.80
C TYR A 151 -18.10 -12.76 -47.02
N ILE A 152 -17.17 -12.32 -47.86
CA ILE A 152 -17.50 -11.92 -49.22
C ILE A 152 -17.86 -13.21 -49.95
N PHE A 153 -19.15 -13.57 -49.95
CA PHE A 153 -19.64 -14.70 -50.72
C PHE A 153 -19.33 -14.44 -52.20
N PRO A 154 -18.45 -15.23 -52.85
CA PRO A 154 -18.09 -15.00 -54.24
C PRO A 154 -19.36 -15.07 -55.11
N GLN A 155 -19.64 -14.00 -55.85
CA GLN A 155 -20.91 -13.77 -56.55
C GLN A 155 -21.32 -14.94 -57.46
N HIS A 156 -20.34 -15.66 -58.01
CA HIS A 156 -20.54 -16.86 -58.83
C HIS A 156 -21.38 -17.93 -58.11
N LEU A 157 -21.18 -18.13 -56.80
CA LEU A 157 -21.86 -19.18 -56.03
C LEU A 157 -23.31 -18.80 -55.70
N LYS A 158 -23.61 -17.49 -55.63
CA LYS A 158 -24.96 -16.95 -55.50
C LYS A 158 -25.78 -17.17 -56.76
N GLU A 159 -25.14 -17.08 -57.93
CA GLU A 159 -25.79 -17.30 -59.21
C GLU A 159 -26.16 -18.78 -59.41
N PHE A 160 -25.26 -19.70 -59.03
CA PHE A 160 -25.51 -21.14 -59.13
C PHE A 160 -26.65 -21.65 -58.24
N LEU A 161 -26.79 -21.12 -57.02
CA LEU A 161 -27.86 -21.54 -56.09
C LEU A 161 -29.21 -20.85 -56.37
N SER A 162 -29.22 -19.78 -57.16
CA SER A 162 -30.43 -18.99 -57.44
C SER A 162 -31.29 -19.50 -58.60
N LYS A 163 -30.82 -20.51 -59.35
CA LYS A 163 -31.59 -21.12 -60.45
C LYS A 163 -32.28 -22.40 -59.97
N PRO A 164 -33.62 -22.45 -59.87
CA PRO A 164 -34.34 -23.70 -59.67
C PRO A 164 -34.21 -24.59 -60.92
N PRO A 165 -34.19 -25.93 -60.82
CA PRO A 165 -34.23 -26.79 -61.99
C PRO A 165 -35.63 -26.72 -62.61
N SER A 166 -35.81 -25.86 -63.61
CA SER A 166 -36.97 -25.88 -64.49
C SER A 166 -36.78 -26.98 -65.53
N GLY A 167 -37.43 -28.12 -65.33
CA GLY A 167 -37.43 -29.21 -66.31
C GLY A 167 -38.33 -30.36 -65.90
N SER A 168 -39.65 -30.19 -66.01
CA SER A 168 -40.57 -31.34 -66.06
C SER A 168 -40.44 -32.03 -67.42
N GLN A 169 -39.86 -33.22 -67.48
CA GLN A 169 -40.27 -34.24 -68.45
C GLN A 169 -40.31 -35.61 -67.79
N LEU A 170 -41.49 -36.20 -67.91
CA LEU A 170 -41.98 -37.53 -67.53
C LEU A 170 -41.14 -38.67 -68.15
N PHE A 171 -40.92 -39.79 -67.46
CA PHE A 171 -41.09 -41.19 -67.95
C PHE A 171 -40.69 -42.25 -66.86
N SER A 172 -41.66 -43.11 -66.50
CA SER A 172 -41.68 -44.56 -66.11
C SER A 172 -40.56 -45.31 -65.32
N PRO A 173 -40.87 -46.47 -64.69
CA PRO A 173 -40.29 -46.90 -63.40
C PRO A 173 -39.13 -47.94 -63.46
N LEU A 174 -38.21 -47.80 -62.47
CA LEU A 174 -37.43 -48.84 -61.72
C LEU A 174 -36.45 -49.77 -62.50
N PRO A 175 -35.36 -50.36 -61.92
CA PRO A 175 -34.68 -50.18 -60.62
C PRO A 175 -33.17 -49.82 -60.72
N GLN A 176 -32.59 -49.57 -59.53
CA GLN A 176 -31.31 -50.14 -59.08
C GLN A 176 -30.13 -49.18 -58.87
N GLU A 177 -29.67 -49.25 -57.62
CA GLU A 177 -28.31 -49.09 -57.12
C GLU A 177 -27.77 -47.72 -56.70
N GLU A 178 -27.61 -47.66 -55.38
CA GLU A 178 -26.68 -46.88 -54.60
C GLU A 178 -25.31 -46.78 -55.29
N HIS A 179 -24.83 -45.56 -55.54
CA HIS A 179 -23.39 -45.31 -55.52
C HIS A 179 -23.11 -43.88 -55.06
N LEU A 180 -22.92 -43.75 -53.76
CA LEU A 180 -22.24 -42.62 -53.11
C LEU A 180 -20.87 -42.44 -53.77
N PHE A 181 -20.67 -41.35 -54.51
CA PHE A 181 -19.34 -40.91 -54.92
C PHE A 181 -18.89 -39.78 -53.99
N TYR A 182 -18.05 -40.12 -53.01
CA TYR A 182 -17.27 -39.14 -52.24
C TYR A 182 -16.02 -38.75 -53.05
N ASP A 183 -15.74 -37.46 -53.16
CA ASP A 183 -14.47 -36.99 -53.69
C ASP A 183 -13.38 -37.13 -52.63
N LYS A 184 -12.32 -37.85 -53.02
CA LYS A 184 -11.15 -38.19 -52.20
C LYS A 184 -10.26 -36.94 -52.04
N LEU A 185 -10.21 -36.38 -50.82
CA LEU A 185 -9.20 -35.39 -50.48
C LEU A 185 -7.88 -36.10 -50.14
N THR A 186 -6.84 -35.85 -50.94
CA THR A 186 -5.49 -36.38 -50.70
C THR A 186 -4.69 -35.32 -49.97
N VAL A 187 -4.36 -35.57 -48.70
CA VAL A 187 -3.51 -34.70 -47.88
C VAL A 187 -2.06 -34.91 -48.32
N VAL A 188 -1.45 -33.88 -48.90
CA VAL A 188 0.01 -33.83 -49.11
C VAL A 188 0.60 -33.11 -47.91
N SER A 189 1.32 -33.86 -47.08
CA SER A 189 2.20 -33.29 -46.06
C SER A 189 3.54 -33.01 -46.73
N GLU A 190 4.00 -31.77 -46.67
CA GLU A 190 5.27 -31.35 -47.22
C GLU A 190 6.37 -31.61 -46.18
N GLU A 191 7.10 -32.71 -46.35
CA GLU A 191 8.30 -33.06 -45.59
C GLU A 191 9.54 -32.65 -46.42
N PRO A 192 10.58 -32.06 -45.81
CA PRO A 192 11.64 -31.34 -46.51
C PRO A 192 12.64 -32.27 -47.20
N LYS A 193 13.06 -31.90 -48.41
CA LYS A 193 14.20 -32.53 -49.11
C LYS A 193 15.46 -31.70 -48.90
N ASN A 194 16.41 -32.26 -48.16
CA ASN A 194 17.84 -31.94 -48.23
C ASN A 194 18.58 -33.12 -48.87
N HIS A 195 19.34 -32.85 -49.94
CA HIS A 195 20.56 -33.53 -50.42
C HIS A 195 21.02 -32.75 -51.67
N SER A 196 22.25 -32.28 -51.89
CA SER A 196 23.63 -32.62 -51.48
C SER A 196 24.50 -31.34 -51.68
N ASP A 197 25.69 -31.10 -51.13
CA ASP A 197 26.89 -31.94 -50.93
C ASP A 197 27.80 -31.34 -49.82
N GLU A 198 28.50 -32.23 -49.12
CA GLU A 198 29.90 -32.19 -48.62
C GLU A 198 30.57 -30.81 -48.36
N THR A 199 31.23 -30.50 -47.23
CA THR A 199 32.08 -31.30 -46.33
C THR A 199 32.49 -30.40 -45.13
N GLY A 200 32.72 -30.99 -43.95
CA GLY A 200 33.70 -30.47 -42.99
C GLY A 200 33.19 -30.20 -41.57
N ASP A 201 33.25 -31.25 -40.74
CA ASP A 201 33.52 -31.32 -39.29
C ASP A 201 32.66 -30.47 -38.32
N GLU A 202 31.83 -31.11 -37.47
CA GLU A 202 32.18 -31.60 -36.11
C GLU A 202 32.89 -30.52 -35.26
N ALA A 203 32.51 -30.19 -34.03
CA ALA A 203 31.42 -30.55 -33.13
C ALA A 203 31.58 -29.59 -31.90
N SER A 204 30.72 -29.77 -30.90
CA SER A 204 30.77 -29.17 -29.53
C SER A 204 30.13 -27.78 -29.40
N LYS A 205 28.83 -27.68 -29.11
CA LYS A 205 28.15 -27.94 -27.82
C LYS A 205 28.48 -26.90 -26.74
N THR A 206 27.48 -26.03 -26.52
CA THR A 206 26.90 -25.54 -25.26
C THR A 206 27.86 -25.17 -24.11
N THR A 207 27.73 -23.96 -23.56
CA THR A 207 27.07 -23.65 -22.27
C THR A 207 27.63 -22.32 -21.69
N GLU A 208 26.71 -21.44 -21.29
CA GLU A 208 26.76 -20.47 -20.17
C GLU A 208 27.89 -19.42 -20.02
N HIS A 209 27.41 -18.17 -19.94
CA HIS A 209 27.57 -17.25 -18.79
C HIS A 209 28.97 -17.07 -18.19
N LEU A 210 29.59 -15.90 -18.41
CA LEU A 210 30.19 -15.08 -17.34
C LEU A 210 30.55 -13.66 -17.86
N GLN A 211 30.31 -12.68 -17.00
CA GLN A 211 30.86 -11.32 -17.06
C GLN A 211 32.39 -11.37 -17.03
N ASP A 212 33.06 -10.53 -17.83
CA ASP A 212 33.80 -9.38 -17.28
C ASP A 212 34.21 -8.42 -18.40
N SER A 213 34.24 -7.14 -18.11
CA SER A 213 34.76 -6.10 -19.00
C SER A 213 35.70 -5.24 -18.18
N GLU A 214 36.99 -5.56 -18.24
CA GLU A 214 38.06 -4.66 -17.86
C GLU A 214 38.48 -3.85 -19.08
N GLN A 215 38.28 -2.53 -19.01
CA GLN A 215 38.80 -1.55 -19.94
C GLN A 215 40.12 -1.02 -19.36
N GLU A 216 41.21 -1.25 -20.09
CA GLU A 216 42.49 -0.54 -19.93
C GLU A 216 42.30 0.96 -20.14
N ASP A 217 42.90 1.76 -19.26
CA ASP A 217 43.32 3.13 -19.57
C ASP A 217 44.85 3.19 -19.43
N SER A 218 45.52 3.62 -20.50
CA SER A 218 46.96 3.72 -20.63
C SER A 218 47.34 5.20 -20.68
N ASP A 219 47.99 5.68 -19.62
CA ASP A 219 48.65 6.99 -19.57
C ASP A 219 50.04 6.93 -20.24
N SER A 220 50.34 7.95 -21.03
CA SER A 220 51.69 8.40 -21.41
C SER A 220 51.74 9.92 -21.40
#